data_AF-A0A9X1XCT1-F1
#
_entry.id   AF-A0A9X1XCT1-F1
#
_cell.length_a   1.000
_cell.length_b   1.000
_cell.length_c   1.000
_cell.angle_alpha   90.00
_cell.angle_beta   90.00
_cell.angle_gamma   90.00
#
_symmetry.space_group_name_H-M   'P 1'
#
loop_
_entity.id
_entity.type
_entity.pdbx_description
1 polymer ?
#
loop_
_entity_poly.entity_id
_entity_poly.type
_entity_poly.pdbx_seq_one_letter_code
_entity_poly.pdbx_strand_id
1 'polypeptide(L)'
;MKYVIEIRRQSKGRPGLTVEIEFNTKEEAEAYLQKTYEDYVKGQEATVDYEAITINEELFQKEIMIRKRDEKGKKVFSLLLTTFIKDF
;
A
#
# COMPACT_ATOMS: atom_id res chain seq x y z
N MET A 1 16.06 -1.48 14.55
CA MET A 1 15.27 -2.14 13.50
C MET A 1 13.77 -2.04 13.73
N LYS A 2 13.06 -1.40 12.79
CA LYS A 2 11.60 -1.41 12.65
C LYS A 2 11.23 -1.74 11.21
N TYR A 3 10.13 -2.46 11.03
CA TYR A 3 9.54 -2.68 9.71
C TYR A 3 8.58 -1.55 9.43
N VAL A 4 8.81 -0.79 8.37
CA VAL A 4 8.03 0.41 8.07
C VAL A 4 7.23 0.20 6.80
N ILE A 5 5.99 0.68 6.84
CA ILE A 5 5.13 0.81 5.66
C ILE A 5 4.79 2.29 5.54
N GLU A 6 5.34 2.93 4.51
CA GLU A 6 4.94 4.28 4.12
C GLU A 6 3.74 4.19 3.17
N ILE A 7 2.68 4.92 3.49
CA ILE A 7 1.42 4.94 2.75
C ILE A 7 1.25 6.32 2.14
N ARG A 8 1.27 6.38 0.80
CA ARG A 8 0.98 7.59 0.02
C ARG A 8 -0.38 7.46 -0.62
N ARG A 9 -1.35 8.24 -0.14
CA ARG A 9 -2.69 8.33 -0.71
C ARG A 9 -2.83 9.59 -1.56
N GLN A 10 -3.30 9.40 -2.79
CA GLN A 10 -3.73 10.49 -3.66
C GLN A 10 -5.19 10.29 -4.03
N SER A 11 -6.00 11.33 -3.88
CA SER A 11 -7.43 11.30 -4.24
C SER A 11 -7.75 12.53 -5.07
N LYS A 12 -8.68 12.40 -6.02
CA LYS A 12 -9.06 13.52 -6.87
C LYS A 12 -9.65 14.66 -6.02
N GLY A 13 -9.11 15.88 -6.18
CA GLY A 13 -9.60 17.09 -5.51
C GLY A 13 -9.27 17.17 -4.00
N ARG A 14 -8.35 16.33 -3.49
CA ARG A 14 -7.85 16.42 -2.12
C ARG A 14 -6.32 16.49 -2.11
N PRO A 15 -5.70 17.19 -1.14
CA PRO A 15 -4.27 17.11 -0.93
C PRO A 15 -3.81 15.66 -0.75
N GLY A 16 -2.60 15.35 -1.22
CA GLY A 16 -1.97 14.06 -0.94
C GLY A 16 -1.74 13.87 0.56
N LEU A 17 -1.82 12.62 1.02
CA LEU A 17 -1.51 12.25 2.40
C LEU A 17 -0.39 11.21 2.39
N THR A 18 0.62 11.44 3.22
CA THR A 18 1.69 10.46 3.49
C THR A 18 1.68 10.12 4.97
N VAL A 19 1.66 8.83 5.31
CA VAL A 19 1.72 8.32 6.67
C VAL A 19 2.73 7.19 6.74
N GLU A 20 3.56 7.17 7.78
CA GLU A 20 4.41 6.02 8.10
C GLU A 20 3.77 5.22 9.23
N ILE A 21 3.77 3.90 9.09
CA ILE A 21 3.39 2.98 10.15
C ILE A 21 4.57 2.07 10.45
N GLU A 22 4.97 2.02 11.72
CA GLU A 22 6.11 1.23 12.19
C GLU A 22 5.62 -0.03 12.93
N PHE A 23 6.24 -1.17 12.62
CA PHE A 23 5.96 -2.48 13.21
C PHE A 23 7.21 -3.05 13.87
N ASN A 24 7.03 -3.87 14.91
CA ASN A 24 8.14 -4.50 15.62
C ASN A 24 8.64 -5.75 14.90
N THR A 25 7.75 -6.46 14.21
CA THR A 25 8.09 -7.69 13.49
C THR A 25 7.70 -7.64 12.02
N LYS A 26 8.33 -8.48 11.21
CA LYS A 26 8.01 -8.62 9.79
C LYS A 26 6.57 -9.13 9.62
N GLU A 27 6.16 -10.07 10.46
CA GLU A 27 4.85 -10.71 10.43
C GLU A 27 3.72 -9.70 10.69
N GLU A 28 3.90 -8.77 11.63
CA GLU A 28 2.93 -7.70 11.89
C GLU A 28 2.77 -6.79 10.66
N ALA A 29 3.89 -6.42 10.04
CA ALA A 29 3.88 -5.58 8.84
C ALA A 29 3.22 -6.31 7.65
N GLU A 30 3.53 -7.60 7.45
CA GLU A 30 2.91 -8.41 6.40
C GLU A 30 1.41 -8.63 6.64
N ALA A 31 0.99 -8.83 7.89
CA ALA A 31 -0.42 -8.90 8.25
C ALA A 31 -1.14 -7.58 7.92
N TYR A 32 -0.49 -6.43 8.12
CA TYR A 32 -1.05 -5.13 7.72
C TYR A 32 -1.21 -5.00 6.19
N LEU A 33 -0.22 -5.44 5.41
CA LEU A 33 -0.31 -5.46 3.95
C LEU A 33 -1.46 -6.36 3.46
N GLN A 34 -1.59 -7.56 4.05
CA GLN A 34 -2.67 -8.48 3.75
C GLN A 34 -4.03 -7.85 4.06
N LYS A 35 -4.17 -7.23 5.23
CA LYS A 35 -5.39 -6.51 5.61
C LYS A 35 -5.70 -5.36 4.64
N THR A 36 -4.69 -4.63 4.19
CA THR A 36 -4.87 -3.55 3.20
C THR A 36 -5.40 -4.09 1.87
N TYR A 37 -4.91 -5.23 1.41
CA TYR A 37 -5.47 -5.91 0.23
C TYR A 37 -6.94 -6.29 0.44
N GLU A 38 -7.27 -6.88 1.59
CA GLU A 38 -8.64 -7.27 1.91
C GLU A 38 -9.60 -6.08 1.97
N ASP A 39 -9.18 -4.97 2.57
CA ASP A 39 -10.01 -3.77 2.75
C ASP A 39 -10.25 -3.01 1.43
N TYR A 40 -9.26 -2.99 0.53
CA TYR A 40 -9.29 -2.13 -0.66
C TYR A 40 -9.48 -2.86 -1.99
N VAL A 41 -9.12 -4.13 -2.08
CA VAL A 41 -9.07 -4.87 -3.35
C VAL A 41 -10.10 -6.00 -3.37
N LYS A 42 -10.13 -6.83 -2.32
CA LYS A 42 -10.98 -8.02 -2.26
C LYS A 42 -12.45 -7.65 -2.44
N GLY A 43 -13.12 -8.27 -3.40
CA GLY A 43 -14.52 -8.00 -3.77
C GLY A 43 -14.74 -6.73 -4.60
N GLN A 44 -13.68 -6.02 -4.99
CA GLN A 44 -13.74 -4.82 -5.84
C GLN A 44 -12.86 -4.94 -7.10
N GLU A 45 -12.38 -6.14 -7.44
CA GLU A 45 -11.36 -6.43 -8.46
C GLU A 45 -11.77 -5.96 -9.87
N ALA A 46 -13.07 -5.82 -10.14
CA ALA A 46 -13.56 -5.28 -11.42
C ALA A 46 -13.30 -3.76 -11.58
N THR A 47 -13.06 -3.05 -10.47
CA THR A 47 -12.94 -1.58 -10.43
C THR A 47 -11.67 -1.08 -9.73
N VAL A 48 -10.94 -2.00 -9.10
CA VAL A 48 -9.70 -1.76 -8.37
C VAL A 48 -8.61 -2.61 -8.97
N ASP A 49 -7.56 -1.94 -9.39
CA ASP A 49 -6.34 -2.55 -9.90
C ASP A 49 -5.29 -2.60 -8.78
N TYR A 50 -4.55 -3.71 -8.73
CA TYR A 50 -3.57 -4.03 -7.70
C TYR A 50 -2.29 -4.56 -8.35
N GLU A 51 -1.17 -3.88 -8.11
CA GLU A 51 0.16 -4.29 -8.55
C GLU A 51 1.10 -4.36 -7.34
N ALA A 52 1.85 -5.45 -7.21
CA ALA A 52 2.84 -5.63 -6.16
C ALA A 52 4.18 -6.04 -6.76
N ILE A 53 5.24 -5.32 -6.38
CA ILE A 53 6.60 -5.55 -6.85
C ILE A 53 7.48 -5.77 -5.62
N THR A 54 8.08 -6.95 -5.52
CA THR A 54 9.11 -7.23 -4.52
C THR A 54 10.46 -6.78 -5.08
N ILE A 55 11.09 -5.82 -4.43
CA ILE A 55 12.40 -5.28 -4.82
C ILE A 55 13.51 -6.08 -4.13
N ASN A 56 13.37 -6.29 -2.82
CA ASN A 56 14.29 -7.10 -2.02
C ASN A 56 13.53 -7.73 -0.85
N GLU A 57 13.44 -9.06 -0.84
CA GLU A 57 12.70 -9.80 0.18
C GLU A 57 13.41 -9.81 1.55
N GLU A 58 14.74 -9.89 1.55
CA GLU A 58 15.57 -9.91 2.77
C GLU A 58 15.49 -8.57 3.51
N LEU A 59 15.44 -7.47 2.76
CA LEU A 59 15.34 -6.12 3.31
C LEU A 59 13.89 -5.64 3.51
N PHE A 60 12.91 -6.52 3.35
CA PHE A 60 11.48 -6.16 3.43
C PHE A 60 11.14 -4.96 2.53
N GLN A 61 11.68 -4.93 1.31
CA GLN A 61 11.46 -3.86 0.34
C GLN A 61 10.49 -4.32 -0.76
N LYS A 62 9.28 -3.76 -0.71
CA LYS A 62 8.18 -4.01 -1.64
C LYS A 62 7.49 -2.68 -1.96
N GLU A 63 6.98 -2.57 -3.18
CA GLU A 63 6.07 -1.50 -3.58
C GLU A 63 4.74 -2.11 -3.98
N ILE A 64 3.64 -1.59 -3.42
CA ILE A 64 2.29 -2.04 -3.69
C ILE A 64 1.45 -0.84 -4.13
N MET A 65 0.89 -0.92 -5.33
CA MET A 65 0.06 0.10 -5.93
C MET A 65 -1.39 -0.39 -6.00
N ILE A 66 -2.30 0.38 -5.42
CA ILE A 66 -3.75 0.14 -5.46
C ILE A 66 -4.42 1.32 -6.14
N ARG A 67 -5.15 1.08 -7.24
CA ARG A 67 -5.77 2.13 -8.07
C ARG A 67 -7.26 1.84 -8.26
N LYS A 68 -8.11 2.71 -7.73
CA LYS A 68 -9.57 2.63 -7.98
C LYS A 68 -9.99 3.58 -9.09
N ARG A 69 -10.79 3.06 -10.02
CA ARG A 69 -11.44 3.83 -11.08
C ARG A 69 -12.96 3.81 -10.90
N ASP A 70 -13.64 4.85 -11.39
CA ASP A 70 -15.09 4.86 -11.50
C ASP A 70 -15.55 4.04 -12.72
N GLU A 71 -16.86 3.86 -12.86
CA GLU A 71 -17.48 3.16 -14.01
C GLU A 71 -17.14 3.78 -15.37
N LYS A 72 -16.66 5.03 -15.39
CA LYS A 72 -16.22 5.76 -16.59
C LYS A 72 -14.70 5.67 -16.80
N GLY A 73 -14.00 4.85 -16.02
CA GLY A 73 -12.56 4.65 -16.08
C GLY A 73 -11.71 5.77 -15.47
N LYS A 74 -12.34 6.79 -14.85
CA LYS A 74 -11.62 7.93 -14.25
C LYS A 74 -11.07 7.55 -12.87
N LYS A 75 -9.84 7.99 -12.59
CA LYS A 75 -9.18 7.75 -11.29
C LYS A 75 -9.98 8.39 -10.15
N VAL A 76 -10.34 7.57 -9.17
CA VAL A 76 -11.00 7.99 -7.91
C VAL A 76 -9.92 8.23 -6.85
N PHE A 77 -9.07 7.23 -6.61
CA PHE A 77 -7.91 7.34 -5.73
C PHE A 77 -6.78 6.39 -6.17
N SER A 78 -5.57 6.66 -5.67
CA SER A 78 -4.47 5.69 -5.63
C SER A 78 -3.86 5.64 -4.23
N LEU A 79 -3.45 4.44 -3.82
CA LEU A 79 -2.64 4.16 -2.65
C LEU A 79 -1.34 3.53 -3.14
N LEU A 80 -0.20 4.10 -2.76
CA LEU A 80 1.11 3.47 -2.89
C LEU A 80 1.58 3.11 -1.48
N LEU A 81 1.92 1.85 -1.26
CA LEU A 81 2.55 1.37 -0.05
C LEU A 81 3.99 1.01 -0.40
N THR A 82 4.94 1.63 0.28
CA THR A 82 6.37 1.33 0.14
C THR A 82 6.86 0.78 1.47
N THR A 83 7.49 -0.40 1.42
CA THR A 83 8.02 -1.06 2.62
C THR A 83 9.52 -0.97 2.69
N PHE A 84 10.06 -0.83 3.90
CA PHE A 84 11.50 -0.84 4.15
C PHE A 84 11.80 -1.12 5.62
N ILE A 85 13.05 -1.50 5.91
CA ILE A 85 13.57 -1.58 7.28
C ILE A 85 14.20 -0.24 7.65
N LYS A 86 13.87 0.25 8.83
CA LYS A 86 14.45 1.46 9.44
C LYS A 86 15.32 1.03 10.62
N ASP A 87 16.62 1.22 10.51
CA ASP A 87 17.55 1.13 11.63
C ASP A 87 17.83 2.52 12.18
N PHE A 88 17.78 2.62 13.52
CA PHE A 88 18.00 3.87 14.27
C PHE A 88 19.47 4.02 14.62
#